data_AF-A0A1M4NCB5-F1
#
_entry.id   AF-A0A1M4NCB5-F1
#
_cell.length_a   1.000
_cell.length_b   1.000
_cell.length_c   1.000
_cell.angle_alpha   90.00
_cell.angle_beta   90.00
_cell.angle_gamma   90.00
#
_symmetry.space_group_name_H-M   'P 1'
#
loop_
_entity.id
_entity.type
_entity.pdbx_description
1 polymer ?
#
loop_
_entity_poly.entity_id
_entity_poly.type
_entity_poly.pdbx_seq_one_letter_code
_entity_poly.pdbx_strand_id
1 'polypeptide(L)'
;MHIRVKSNRFYFIVGFLLLILLALLFFPRKIEHAVFIESDGKYSIFFVGDKRVKYKTGQINFEKFSVINFKYNAFKSYGFTKVDPVQERVMYKREDQYDLEISGPKTLSKKAHYYLIDKNGNINYSSSSKLIVGKNNVRIYKNKKNELTTFIMTPMDYSTIRVAISTTNFKDLYHKEIEITAKSNLKVYSRRENYSNSISENTILHIEFLDGKIKLTTNDLSKVFSNRLYIEGDGLAVTSIKRLTDNSMTPIYNGVLEITADSSKSGLLMINEVNLENYLKKVVPSEMPASSALETLKAQAIAARTYAISDMLANRFAQYGYHVDDSQNSQVYNNIKEEPKTTEAVNATKGLIATYQGLPIDAKYYSTSAGTGANYREIYFKADGSSDNKPYLTYSSYILGNFTLPSSEEEWLGFYKRKDISALDSSYPLFRWKVNYPAEDLTKTLSKTLSEIHSRSASFMTIKVDNKEVSNLPELNNLKEIKILKRGEGGNVITISYIFENAEVQLSGDGNIRPSIKCLDEYAEKPIFLYDAKDKARSNFGSLPSSFFAVEKKDNNFIIYGGGFGHGVGMSQYGAVEMGKKGEKYDTILNTFYKGITIESIY
;
A
#
# COMPACT_ATOMS: atom_id res chain seq x y z
N MET A 1 -62.55 -57.37 -24.33
CA MET A 1 -62.32 -55.91 -24.24
C MET A 1 -61.32 -55.64 -23.12
N HIS A 2 -60.03 -55.49 -23.46
CA HIS A 2 -58.95 -55.29 -22.50
C HIS A 2 -59.03 -53.90 -21.86
N ILE A 3 -59.37 -53.85 -20.57
CA ILE A 3 -59.30 -52.62 -19.78
C ILE A 3 -57.83 -52.37 -19.44
N ARG A 4 -57.26 -51.35 -20.09
CA ARG A 4 -55.89 -50.86 -19.88
C ARG A 4 -55.67 -50.45 -18.42
N VAL A 5 -54.79 -51.18 -17.74
CA VAL A 5 -54.11 -50.73 -16.52
C VAL A 5 -53.14 -49.59 -16.89
N LYS A 6 -53.64 -48.37 -17.00
CA LYS A 6 -52.82 -47.14 -17.18
C LYS A 6 -53.15 -46.04 -16.15
N SER A 7 -53.86 -46.37 -15.09
CA SER A 7 -54.39 -45.42 -14.11
C SER A 7 -53.44 -45.18 -12.92
N ASN A 8 -52.90 -46.23 -12.30
CA ASN A 8 -52.16 -46.08 -11.02
C ASN A 8 -50.88 -45.24 -11.11
N ARG A 9 -50.13 -45.29 -12.22
CA ARG A 9 -48.94 -44.46 -12.39
C ARG A 9 -49.27 -42.97 -12.52
N PHE A 10 -50.37 -42.62 -13.18
CA PHE A 10 -50.79 -41.22 -13.34
C PHE A 10 -51.26 -40.61 -12.02
N TYR A 11 -52.13 -41.30 -11.28
CA TYR A 11 -52.59 -40.83 -9.96
C TYR A 11 -51.45 -40.79 -8.94
N PHE A 12 -50.48 -41.72 -9.02
CA PHE A 12 -49.29 -41.67 -8.19
C PHE A 12 -48.40 -40.47 -8.53
N ILE A 13 -48.16 -40.18 -9.80
CA ILE A 13 -47.38 -39.00 -10.23
C ILE A 13 -48.09 -37.70 -9.83
N VAL A 14 -49.40 -37.60 -10.03
CA VAL A 14 -50.19 -36.43 -9.62
C VAL A 14 -50.17 -36.26 -8.11
N GLY A 15 -50.41 -37.33 -7.34
CA GLY A 15 -50.34 -37.30 -5.88
C GLY A 15 -48.95 -36.92 -5.37
N PHE A 16 -47.89 -37.44 -6.00
CA PHE A 16 -46.50 -37.12 -5.68
C PHE A 16 -46.15 -35.65 -6.00
N LEU A 17 -46.59 -35.13 -7.16
CA LEU A 17 -46.42 -33.73 -7.54
C LEU A 17 -47.20 -32.79 -6.61
N LEU A 18 -48.40 -33.18 -6.18
CA LEU A 18 -49.20 -32.42 -5.21
C LEU A 18 -48.54 -32.40 -3.83
N LEU A 19 -47.94 -33.51 -3.41
CA LEU A 19 -47.13 -33.61 -2.19
C LEU A 19 -45.88 -32.72 -2.26
N ILE A 20 -45.18 -32.70 -3.39
CA ILE A 20 -44.05 -31.79 -3.63
C ILE A 20 -44.52 -30.34 -3.60
N LEU A 21 -45.65 -30.01 -4.24
CA LEU A 21 -46.21 -28.66 -4.25
C LEU A 21 -46.61 -28.21 -2.84
N LEU A 22 -47.30 -29.06 -2.08
CA LEU A 22 -47.67 -28.81 -0.69
C LEU A 22 -46.42 -28.65 0.18
N ALA A 23 -45.40 -29.48 0.00
CA ALA A 23 -44.11 -29.31 0.67
C ALA A 23 -43.47 -27.97 0.29
N LEU A 24 -43.46 -27.55 -0.97
CA LEU A 24 -42.90 -26.26 -1.38
C LEU A 24 -43.67 -25.06 -0.82
N LEU A 25 -44.99 -25.16 -0.68
CA LEU A 25 -45.85 -24.09 -0.19
C LEU A 25 -45.83 -23.94 1.34
N PHE A 26 -45.82 -25.05 2.07
CA PHE A 26 -45.99 -25.06 3.53
C PHE A 26 -44.69 -25.29 4.30
N PHE A 27 -43.68 -25.94 3.70
CA PHE A 27 -42.45 -26.25 4.42
C PHE A 27 -41.65 -24.97 4.68
N PRO A 28 -41.34 -24.67 5.96
CA PRO A 28 -40.72 -23.40 6.31
C PRO A 28 -39.28 -23.34 5.84
N ARG A 29 -38.97 -22.31 5.07
CA ARG A 29 -37.60 -21.97 4.67
C ARG A 29 -37.03 -20.98 5.68
N LYS A 30 -35.78 -21.22 6.09
CA LYS A 30 -35.05 -20.33 7.01
C LYS A 30 -34.33 -19.26 6.20
N ILE A 31 -34.45 -18.02 6.65
CA ILE A 31 -33.60 -16.91 6.25
C ILE A 31 -32.75 -16.56 7.47
N GLU A 32 -31.44 -16.60 7.28
CA GLU A 32 -30.48 -16.19 8.30
C GLU A 32 -29.75 -14.95 7.81
N HIS A 33 -29.43 -14.04 8.74
CA HIS A 33 -28.66 -12.82 8.48
C HIS A 33 -29.28 -11.86 7.45
N ALA A 34 -30.61 -11.72 7.45
CA ALA A 34 -31.28 -10.71 6.63
C ALA A 34 -31.11 -9.31 7.23
N VAL A 35 -30.66 -8.34 6.43
CA VAL A 35 -30.52 -6.95 6.86
C VAL A 35 -31.82 -6.21 6.59
N PHE A 36 -32.50 -5.75 7.64
CA PHE A 36 -33.75 -5.01 7.54
C PHE A 36 -33.54 -3.60 6.96
N ILE A 37 -34.34 -3.21 5.97
CA ILE A 37 -34.23 -1.90 5.30
C ILE A 37 -35.39 -0.98 5.71
N GLU A 38 -36.62 -1.44 5.50
CA GLU A 38 -37.83 -0.66 5.75
C GLU A 38 -39.07 -1.57 5.79
N SER A 39 -40.17 -1.05 6.33
CA SER A 39 -41.46 -1.74 6.40
C SER A 39 -42.60 -0.78 6.06
N ASP A 40 -43.59 -1.28 5.32
CA ASP A 40 -44.87 -0.58 5.05
C ASP A 40 -45.99 -1.03 6.03
N GLY A 41 -45.63 -1.80 7.07
CA GLY A 41 -46.57 -2.35 8.06
C GLY A 41 -47.23 -3.67 7.63
N LYS A 42 -47.22 -4.03 6.34
CA LYS A 42 -47.70 -5.32 5.83
C LYS A 42 -46.56 -6.18 5.30
N TYR A 43 -45.61 -5.53 4.64
CA TYR A 43 -44.42 -6.11 4.07
C TYR A 43 -43.19 -5.38 4.58
N SER A 44 -42.09 -6.12 4.61
CA SER A 44 -40.79 -5.57 4.94
C SER A 44 -39.78 -5.94 3.86
N ILE A 45 -38.85 -5.03 3.61
CA ILE A 45 -37.80 -5.20 2.63
C ILE A 45 -36.49 -5.47 3.37
N PHE A 46 -35.77 -6.48 2.88
CA PHE A 46 -34.51 -6.92 3.44
C PHE A 46 -33.45 -7.05 2.35
N PHE A 47 -32.18 -6.94 2.73
CA PHE A 47 -31.13 -7.63 2.01
C PHE A 47 -31.01 -9.07 2.52
N VAL A 48 -30.99 -10.04 1.62
CA VAL A 48 -30.66 -11.45 1.87
C VAL A 48 -29.49 -11.80 0.96
N GLY A 49 -28.28 -11.70 1.50
CA GLY A 49 -27.07 -11.68 0.70
C GLY A 49 -27.03 -10.47 -0.23
N ASP A 50 -26.77 -10.69 -1.51
CA ASP A 50 -26.72 -9.64 -2.53
C ASP A 50 -28.10 -9.17 -3.03
N LYS A 51 -29.19 -9.86 -2.63
CA LYS A 51 -30.54 -9.60 -3.13
C LYS A 51 -31.36 -8.75 -2.18
N ARG A 52 -32.01 -7.71 -2.72
CA ARG A 52 -33.09 -6.99 -2.04
C ARG A 52 -34.40 -7.73 -2.26
N VAL A 53 -35.01 -8.22 -1.18
CA VAL A 53 -36.21 -9.08 -1.23
C VAL A 53 -37.31 -8.54 -0.33
N LYS A 54 -38.55 -8.57 -0.84
CA LYS A 54 -39.75 -8.17 -0.10
C LYS A 54 -40.43 -9.41 0.48
N TYR A 55 -40.69 -9.39 1.79
CA TYR A 55 -41.39 -10.47 2.49
C TYR A 55 -42.67 -9.96 3.15
N LYS A 56 -43.71 -10.80 3.19
CA LYS A 56 -44.95 -10.51 3.94
C LYS A 56 -44.71 -10.80 5.43
N THR A 57 -44.37 -9.76 6.18
CA THR A 57 -43.98 -9.87 7.59
C THR A 57 -45.07 -9.46 8.57
N GLY A 58 -46.07 -8.68 8.11
CA GLY A 58 -46.88 -7.88 9.03
C GLY A 58 -46.05 -6.79 9.71
N GLN A 59 -46.61 -6.23 10.78
CA GLN A 59 -45.94 -5.19 11.56
C GLN A 59 -44.84 -5.80 12.41
N ILE A 60 -43.59 -5.44 12.12
CA ILE A 60 -42.41 -5.83 12.89
C ILE A 60 -41.73 -4.57 13.42
N ASN A 61 -41.22 -4.64 14.65
CA ASN A 61 -40.57 -3.50 15.30
C ASN A 61 -39.07 -3.77 15.45
N PHE A 62 -38.32 -3.52 14.38
CA PHE A 62 -36.85 -3.61 14.39
C PHE A 62 -36.25 -2.31 13.89
N GLU A 63 -35.11 -1.93 14.46
CA GLU A 63 -34.36 -0.76 14.00
C GLU A 63 -33.86 -0.97 12.58
N LYS A 64 -33.85 0.10 11.78
CA LYS A 64 -33.31 0.13 10.43
C LYS A 64 -31.88 -0.44 10.43
N PHE A 65 -31.60 -1.33 9.47
CA PHE A 65 -30.31 -2.03 9.31
C PHE A 65 -29.95 -3.02 10.43
N SER A 66 -30.93 -3.46 11.23
CA SER A 66 -30.76 -4.64 12.08
C SER A 66 -30.60 -5.92 11.25
N VAL A 67 -29.81 -6.86 11.76
CA VAL A 67 -29.68 -8.20 11.18
C VAL A 67 -30.65 -9.15 11.87
N ILE A 68 -31.42 -9.89 11.08
CA ILE A 68 -32.58 -10.66 11.55
C ILE A 68 -32.58 -12.05 10.93
N ASN A 69 -32.87 -13.06 11.74
CA ASN A 69 -33.19 -14.40 11.29
C ASN A 69 -34.71 -14.60 11.35
N PHE A 70 -35.29 -15.30 10.38
CA PHE A 70 -36.72 -15.66 10.39
C PHE A 70 -37.02 -16.88 9.53
N LYS A 71 -38.24 -17.39 9.62
CA LYS A 71 -38.77 -18.43 8.74
C LYS A 71 -39.84 -17.85 7.83
N TYR A 72 -39.96 -18.37 6.62
CA TYR A 72 -41.06 -18.01 5.72
C TYR A 72 -41.59 -19.24 4.98
N ASN A 73 -42.84 -19.14 4.54
CA ASN A 73 -43.46 -20.05 3.59
C ASN A 73 -44.29 -19.23 2.58
N ALA A 74 -45.12 -19.86 1.76
CA ALA A 74 -45.89 -19.15 0.73
C ALA A 74 -46.89 -18.10 1.29
N PHE A 75 -47.24 -18.20 2.58
CA PHE A 75 -48.32 -17.40 3.18
C PHE A 75 -47.83 -16.27 4.09
N LYS A 76 -46.74 -16.50 4.85
CA LYS A 76 -46.24 -15.56 5.85
C LYS A 76 -44.78 -15.78 6.23
N SER A 77 -44.17 -14.74 6.77
CA SER A 77 -42.92 -14.79 7.53
C SER A 77 -43.19 -14.75 9.05
N TYR A 78 -42.39 -15.45 9.85
CA TYR A 78 -42.58 -15.57 11.29
C TYR A 78 -41.29 -16.00 12.02
N GLY A 79 -41.29 -15.91 13.35
CA GLY A 79 -40.16 -16.32 14.19
C GLY A 79 -38.94 -15.42 14.00
N PHE A 80 -39.16 -14.11 13.94
CA PHE A 80 -38.10 -13.12 13.78
C PHE A 80 -37.25 -13.04 15.06
N THR A 81 -35.94 -13.13 14.91
CA THR A 81 -34.97 -12.94 16.00
C THR A 81 -33.87 -11.99 15.55
N LYS A 82 -33.60 -10.95 16.35
CA LYS A 82 -32.46 -10.04 16.12
C LYS A 82 -31.15 -10.81 16.33
N VAL A 83 -30.14 -10.50 15.52
CA VAL A 83 -28.76 -10.93 15.71
C VAL A 83 -27.99 -9.71 16.18
N ASP A 84 -27.36 -9.80 17.34
CA ASP A 84 -26.61 -8.67 17.89
C ASP A 84 -25.23 -8.55 17.25
N PRO A 85 -24.78 -7.31 16.97
CA PRO A 85 -23.45 -7.08 16.41
C PRO A 85 -22.36 -7.28 17.47
N VAL A 86 -21.21 -7.73 17.01
CA VAL A 86 -19.91 -7.56 17.67
C VAL A 86 -19.37 -6.21 17.23
N GLN A 87 -19.34 -5.25 18.16
CA GLN A 87 -18.80 -3.91 17.92
C GLN A 87 -17.30 -3.89 18.22
N GLU A 88 -16.51 -4.27 17.22
CA GLU A 88 -15.05 -4.34 17.32
C GLU A 88 -14.39 -3.89 16.00
N ARG A 89 -13.14 -3.48 16.09
CA ARG A 89 -12.31 -3.19 14.92
C ARG A 89 -11.77 -4.48 14.32
N VAL A 90 -11.71 -4.54 13.00
CA VAL A 90 -10.95 -5.59 12.29
C VAL A 90 -9.50 -5.13 12.20
N MET A 91 -8.58 -5.80 12.88
CA MET A 91 -7.18 -5.38 12.97
C MET A 91 -6.32 -5.89 11.82
N TYR A 92 -6.62 -7.07 11.26
CA TYR A 92 -6.11 -7.50 9.96
C TYR A 92 -7.15 -8.39 9.25
N LYS A 93 -7.02 -8.50 7.92
CA LYS A 93 -7.88 -9.36 7.10
C LYS A 93 -7.09 -10.28 6.17
N ARG A 94 -7.36 -11.58 6.24
CA ARG A 94 -6.90 -12.61 5.29
C ARG A 94 -8.12 -13.18 4.55
N GLU A 95 -7.89 -14.03 3.57
CA GLU A 95 -8.96 -14.57 2.71
C GLU A 95 -10.05 -15.31 3.49
N ASP A 96 -9.67 -16.09 4.51
CA ASP A 96 -10.54 -16.99 5.25
C ASP A 96 -10.66 -16.64 6.75
N GLN A 97 -9.96 -15.60 7.21
CA GLN A 97 -9.89 -15.25 8.62
C GLN A 97 -9.64 -13.76 8.80
N TYR A 98 -10.43 -13.12 9.66
CA TYR A 98 -10.17 -11.76 10.13
C TYR A 98 -9.84 -11.80 11.62
N ASP A 99 -9.00 -10.87 12.05
CA ASP A 99 -8.70 -10.71 13.46
C ASP A 99 -9.43 -9.50 14.03
N LEU A 100 -10.24 -9.76 15.06
CA LEU A 100 -11.00 -8.73 15.75
C LEU A 100 -10.23 -8.28 16.99
N GLU A 101 -10.20 -6.98 17.23
CA GLU A 101 -9.33 -6.34 18.24
C GLU A 101 -9.41 -7.00 19.63
N ILE A 102 -10.61 -7.35 20.09
CA ILE A 102 -10.87 -7.94 21.42
C ILE A 102 -11.07 -9.46 21.30
N SER A 103 -11.93 -9.90 20.39
CA SER A 103 -12.37 -11.30 20.30
C SER A 103 -11.36 -12.26 19.67
N GLY A 104 -10.27 -11.77 19.07
CA GLY A 104 -9.28 -12.63 18.44
C GLY A 104 -9.52 -12.91 16.96
N PRO A 105 -8.67 -13.77 16.38
CA PRO A 105 -8.91 -14.35 15.06
C PRO A 105 -10.26 -15.08 15.01
N LYS A 106 -11.02 -14.86 13.93
CA LYS A 106 -12.28 -15.51 13.64
C LYS A 106 -12.33 -15.92 12.17
N THR A 107 -12.83 -17.13 11.92
CA THR A 107 -13.06 -17.65 10.57
C THR A 107 -14.10 -16.79 9.86
N LEU A 108 -13.81 -16.45 8.61
CA LEU A 108 -14.73 -15.79 7.70
C LEU A 108 -15.63 -16.85 7.05
N SER A 109 -16.94 -16.65 7.09
CA SER A 109 -17.86 -17.56 6.42
C SER A 109 -17.70 -17.43 4.90
N LYS A 110 -17.77 -18.55 4.16
CA LYS A 110 -17.81 -18.54 2.68
C LYS A 110 -19.04 -17.81 2.10
N LYS A 111 -20.03 -17.52 2.96
CA LYS A 111 -21.23 -16.73 2.64
C LYS A 111 -21.20 -15.35 3.30
N ALA A 112 -20.01 -14.79 3.52
CA ALA A 112 -19.87 -13.46 4.11
C ALA A 112 -20.43 -12.40 3.16
N HIS A 113 -21.22 -11.48 3.71
CA HIS A 113 -21.84 -10.38 2.98
C HIS A 113 -21.48 -9.04 3.60
N TYR A 114 -21.24 -8.05 2.73
CA TYR A 114 -20.80 -6.72 3.11
C TYR A 114 -21.81 -5.70 2.62
N TYR A 115 -22.09 -4.71 3.45
CA TYR A 115 -23.01 -3.64 3.14
C TYR A 115 -22.38 -2.31 3.55
N LEU A 116 -22.63 -1.25 2.79
CA LEU A 116 -22.18 0.10 3.10
C LEU A 116 -23.38 1.02 3.19
N ILE A 117 -23.49 1.71 4.32
CA ILE A 117 -24.40 2.85 4.49
C ILE A 117 -23.68 4.07 3.92
N ASP A 118 -24.28 4.71 2.92
CA ASP A 118 -23.74 5.92 2.31
C ASP A 118 -23.99 7.16 3.19
N LYS A 119 -23.44 8.31 2.78
CA LYS A 119 -23.60 9.59 3.49
C LYS A 119 -25.06 10.07 3.55
N ASN A 120 -25.93 9.57 2.67
CA ASN A 120 -27.36 9.89 2.63
C ASN A 120 -28.20 8.92 3.49
N GLY A 121 -27.57 7.97 4.18
CA GLY A 121 -28.25 7.00 5.04
C GLY A 121 -28.89 5.83 4.29
N ASN A 122 -28.53 5.60 3.02
CA ASN A 122 -28.98 4.44 2.25
C ASN A 122 -27.97 3.30 2.35
N ILE A 123 -28.46 2.07 2.53
CA ILE A 123 -27.63 0.87 2.57
C ILE A 123 -27.56 0.22 1.20
N ASN A 124 -26.34 -0.11 0.77
CA ASN A 124 -26.07 -0.80 -0.50
C ASN A 124 -25.25 -2.06 -0.26
N TYR A 125 -25.44 -3.07 -1.11
CA TYR A 125 -24.54 -4.23 -1.13
C TYR A 125 -23.13 -3.78 -1.53
N SER A 126 -22.11 -4.40 -0.94
CA SER A 126 -20.72 -3.98 -1.03
C SER A 126 -19.79 -5.19 -0.99
N SER A 127 -18.50 -4.93 -0.81
CA SER A 127 -17.44 -5.93 -0.82
C SER A 127 -16.50 -5.77 0.37
N SER A 128 -15.72 -6.83 0.64
CA SER A 128 -14.64 -6.83 1.63
C SER A 128 -13.56 -5.78 1.33
N SER A 129 -13.42 -5.32 0.09
CA SER A 129 -12.46 -4.28 -0.29
C SER A 129 -12.86 -2.88 0.23
N LYS A 130 -14.11 -2.67 0.67
CA LYS A 130 -14.51 -1.41 1.32
C LYS A 130 -14.30 -1.42 2.83
N LEU A 131 -14.08 -2.59 3.43
CA LEU A 131 -13.74 -2.72 4.85
C LEU A 131 -12.26 -2.40 5.04
N ILE A 132 -11.98 -1.33 5.79
CA ILE A 132 -10.62 -0.90 6.11
C ILE A 132 -10.26 -1.33 7.52
N VAL A 133 -9.07 -1.89 7.68
CA VAL A 133 -8.59 -2.41 8.96
C VAL A 133 -8.32 -1.27 9.95
N GLY A 134 -8.47 -1.54 11.24
CA GLY A 134 -8.29 -0.55 12.30
C GLY A 134 -9.33 0.57 12.30
N LYS A 135 -10.42 0.50 11.53
CA LYS A 135 -11.49 1.50 11.59
C LYS A 135 -12.66 1.04 12.45
N ASN A 136 -13.32 2.01 13.10
CA ASN A 136 -14.47 1.78 13.98
C ASN A 136 -15.82 1.76 13.23
N ASN A 137 -15.80 1.96 11.91
CA ASN A 137 -16.98 2.17 11.07
C ASN A 137 -17.62 0.86 10.59
N VAL A 138 -17.65 -0.18 11.42
CA VAL A 138 -18.21 -1.49 11.05
C VAL A 138 -18.95 -2.14 12.21
N ARG A 139 -20.12 -2.71 11.89
CA ARG A 139 -20.86 -3.67 12.73
C ARG A 139 -20.69 -5.07 12.15
N ILE A 140 -20.22 -6.01 12.97
CA ILE A 140 -19.85 -7.36 12.54
C ILE A 140 -20.83 -8.36 13.15
N TYR A 141 -21.39 -9.27 12.36
CA TYR A 141 -22.34 -10.28 12.84
C TYR A 141 -21.83 -11.68 12.54
N LYS A 142 -22.01 -12.57 13.52
CA LYS A 142 -21.53 -13.95 13.46
C LYS A 142 -22.70 -14.91 13.30
N ASN A 143 -22.48 -15.99 12.57
CA ASN A 143 -23.46 -17.08 12.49
C ASN A 143 -23.40 -17.97 13.75
N LYS A 144 -24.26 -18.99 13.80
CA LYS A 144 -24.32 -19.96 14.92
C LYS A 144 -23.06 -20.81 15.09
N LYS A 145 -22.20 -20.89 14.06
CA LYS A 145 -20.88 -21.54 14.12
C LYS A 145 -19.78 -20.58 14.57
N ASN A 146 -20.14 -19.37 15.01
CA ASN A 146 -19.22 -18.30 15.42
C ASN A 146 -18.32 -17.77 14.27
N GLU A 147 -18.71 -17.99 13.01
CA GLU A 147 -18.01 -17.46 11.83
C GLU A 147 -18.53 -16.06 11.49
N LEU A 148 -17.64 -15.15 11.06
CA LEU A 148 -18.01 -13.82 10.61
C LEU A 148 -18.81 -13.90 9.31
N THR A 149 -20.02 -13.36 9.28
CA THR A 149 -20.98 -13.61 8.20
C THR A 149 -21.59 -12.33 7.61
N THR A 150 -21.78 -11.28 8.41
CA THR A 150 -22.36 -10.03 7.90
C THR A 150 -21.59 -8.83 8.42
N PHE A 151 -21.29 -7.89 7.54
CA PHE A 151 -20.59 -6.66 7.85
C PHE A 151 -21.43 -5.49 7.36
N ILE A 152 -21.78 -4.58 8.27
CA ILE A 152 -22.48 -3.34 7.91
C ILE A 152 -21.56 -2.18 8.25
N MET A 153 -21.02 -1.56 7.21
CA MET A 153 -20.09 -0.44 7.29
C MET A 153 -20.83 0.89 7.22
N THR A 154 -20.33 1.89 7.95
CA THR A 154 -20.77 3.28 7.87
C THR A 154 -19.74 4.11 7.10
N PRO A 155 -20.06 5.37 6.72
CA PRO A 155 -19.09 6.24 6.07
C PRO A 155 -17.78 6.32 6.84
N MET A 156 -16.66 6.34 6.10
CA MET A 156 -15.33 6.25 6.67
C MET A 156 -14.91 7.55 7.33
N ASP A 157 -14.20 7.41 8.45
CA ASP A 157 -13.42 8.49 9.05
C ASP A 157 -11.95 8.37 8.65
N TYR A 158 -11.45 9.40 7.95
CA TYR A 158 -10.07 9.49 7.47
C TYR A 158 -9.11 10.14 8.49
N SER A 159 -9.59 10.51 9.66
CA SER A 159 -8.81 11.25 10.68
C SER A 159 -7.59 10.49 11.21
N THR A 160 -7.57 9.16 11.12
CA THR A 160 -6.48 8.31 11.63
C THR A 160 -5.80 7.47 10.55
N ILE A 161 -4.52 7.19 10.74
CA ILE A 161 -3.73 6.29 9.92
C ILE A 161 -2.92 5.33 10.78
N ARG A 162 -2.64 4.14 10.26
CA ARG A 162 -1.86 3.09 10.90
C ARG A 162 -0.62 2.85 10.05
N VAL A 163 0.55 3.10 10.62
CA VAL A 163 1.84 3.12 9.91
C VAL A 163 2.74 2.03 10.49
N ALA A 164 3.19 1.08 9.68
CA ALA A 164 4.22 0.13 10.13
C ALA A 164 5.56 0.84 10.27
N ILE A 165 6.22 0.63 11.41
CA ILE A 165 7.48 1.29 11.74
C ILE A 165 8.62 0.31 11.53
N SER A 166 9.55 0.65 10.64
CA SER A 166 10.74 -0.14 10.33
C SER A 166 11.87 0.07 11.33
N THR A 167 12.86 -0.81 11.28
CA THR A 167 14.12 -0.74 12.03
C THR A 167 15.01 0.40 11.53
N THR A 168 16.20 0.54 12.14
CA THR A 168 17.23 1.50 11.75
C THR A 168 17.45 1.56 10.24
N ASN A 169 17.48 2.77 9.69
CA ASN A 169 17.63 3.06 8.25
C ASN A 169 16.63 2.33 7.34
N PHE A 170 15.42 2.03 7.84
CA PHE A 170 14.35 1.39 7.08
C PHE A 170 14.68 -0.02 6.58
N LYS A 171 15.62 -0.72 7.25
CA LYS A 171 16.15 -1.99 6.77
C LYS A 171 15.10 -3.11 6.76
N ASP A 172 14.37 -3.26 7.86
CA ASP A 172 13.40 -4.34 8.07
C ASP A 172 12.16 -3.82 8.79
N LEU A 173 11.00 -4.48 8.61
CA LEU A 173 9.76 -4.14 9.33
C LEU A 173 9.64 -4.80 10.72
N TYR A 174 10.41 -5.86 10.97
CA TYR A 174 10.29 -6.65 12.20
C TYR A 174 11.49 -6.39 13.12
N HIS A 175 11.19 -6.05 14.36
CA HIS A 175 12.16 -5.71 15.40
C HIS A 175 12.44 -6.92 16.28
N LYS A 176 13.69 -7.17 16.65
CA LYS A 176 13.99 -8.16 17.71
C LYS A 176 13.71 -7.59 19.09
N GLU A 177 14.05 -6.32 19.24
CA GLU A 177 13.87 -5.52 20.44
C GLU A 177 13.43 -4.09 20.07
N ILE A 178 12.64 -3.48 20.94
CA ILE A 178 12.18 -2.10 20.83
C ILE A 178 12.45 -1.44 22.18
N GLU A 179 13.12 -0.30 22.16
CA GLU A 179 13.35 0.52 23.35
C GLU A 179 12.64 1.85 23.18
N ILE A 180 11.83 2.22 24.18
CA ILE A 180 11.05 3.46 24.19
C ILE A 180 11.35 4.23 25.46
N THR A 181 11.76 5.48 25.34
CA THR A 181 11.78 6.43 26.45
C THR A 181 10.50 7.25 26.46
N ALA A 182 9.76 7.20 27.57
CA ALA A 182 8.55 8.00 27.77
C ALA A 182 8.90 9.49 27.95
N LYS A 183 8.47 10.38 27.05
CA LYS A 183 8.61 11.84 27.22
C LYS A 183 7.38 12.52 27.83
N SER A 184 6.34 11.74 28.12
CA SER A 184 5.22 12.12 28.98
C SER A 184 4.74 10.88 29.72
N ASN A 185 3.73 11.02 30.57
CA ASN A 185 3.01 9.86 31.08
C ASN A 185 2.38 9.10 29.92
N LEU A 186 2.50 7.77 29.94
CA LEU A 186 1.98 6.86 28.93
C LEU A 186 0.99 5.88 29.56
N LYS A 187 0.08 5.36 28.74
CA LYS A 187 -0.81 4.27 29.11
C LYS A 187 -0.41 3.00 28.35
N VAL A 188 -0.07 1.95 29.09
CA VAL A 188 0.23 0.63 28.52
C VAL A 188 -0.94 -0.30 28.79
N TYR A 189 -1.46 -0.94 27.75
CA TYR A 189 -2.61 -1.84 27.91
C TYR A 189 -2.62 -2.98 26.91
N SER A 190 -3.33 -4.06 27.26
CA SER A 190 -3.70 -5.13 26.34
C SER A 190 -5.18 -5.45 26.53
N ARG A 191 -5.97 -5.20 25.49
CA ARG A 191 -7.43 -5.38 25.53
C ARG A 191 -7.83 -6.84 25.78
N ARG A 192 -7.12 -7.79 25.17
CA ARG A 192 -7.45 -9.22 25.27
C ARG A 192 -7.01 -9.86 26.57
N GLU A 193 -6.05 -9.26 27.24
CA GLU A 193 -5.53 -9.73 28.53
C GLU A 193 -6.10 -8.94 29.70
N ASN A 194 -7.07 -8.04 29.45
CA ASN A 194 -7.67 -7.14 30.43
C ASN A 194 -6.62 -6.44 31.31
N TYR A 195 -5.53 -5.99 30.67
CA TYR A 195 -4.41 -5.33 31.35
C TYR A 195 -4.39 -3.85 31.00
N SER A 196 -4.17 -3.01 32.00
CA SER A 196 -3.92 -1.57 31.83
C SER A 196 -3.03 -1.09 32.96
N ASN A 197 -2.02 -0.29 32.64
CA ASN A 197 -1.14 0.37 33.59
C ASN A 197 -0.72 1.74 33.07
N SER A 198 -0.41 2.66 33.98
CA SER A 198 0.18 3.96 33.63
C SER A 198 1.68 3.90 33.86
N ILE A 199 2.44 4.46 32.93
CA ILE A 199 3.89 4.56 32.98
C ILE A 199 4.24 6.04 33.11
N SER A 200 5.06 6.38 34.11
CA SER A 200 5.50 7.76 34.32
C SER A 200 6.46 8.22 33.23
N GLU A 201 6.46 9.54 33.01
CA GLU A 201 7.49 10.20 32.22
C GLU A 201 8.91 9.77 32.63
N ASN A 202 9.83 9.76 31.67
CA ASN A 202 11.23 9.35 31.77
C ASN A 202 11.47 7.86 32.05
N THR A 203 10.42 7.04 32.11
CA THR A 203 10.57 5.59 32.17
C THR A 203 11.06 5.03 30.82
N ILE A 204 11.97 4.06 30.88
CA ILE A 204 12.42 3.29 29.72
C ILE A 204 11.63 1.99 29.67
N LEU A 205 11.04 1.71 28.51
CA LEU A 205 10.33 0.47 28.20
C LEU A 205 11.22 -0.36 27.27
N HIS A 206 11.66 -1.52 27.74
CA HIS A 206 12.35 -2.52 26.94
C HIS A 206 11.35 -3.58 26.51
N ILE A 207 11.22 -3.81 25.21
CA ILE A 207 10.22 -4.70 24.62
C ILE A 207 10.94 -5.69 23.71
N GLU A 208 10.88 -6.97 24.03
CA GLU A 208 11.59 -8.02 23.30
C GLU A 208 10.64 -9.10 22.81
N PHE A 209 10.99 -9.69 21.65
CA PHE A 209 10.36 -10.91 21.18
C PHE A 209 10.81 -12.09 22.04
N LEU A 210 9.85 -12.83 22.62
CA LEU A 210 10.12 -14.02 23.43
C LEU A 210 9.19 -15.16 23.01
N ASP A 211 9.70 -16.09 22.21
CA ASP A 211 8.98 -17.32 21.79
C ASP A 211 7.55 -17.08 21.26
N GLY A 212 7.40 -16.10 20.36
CA GLY A 212 6.10 -15.75 19.78
C GLY A 212 5.24 -14.85 20.68
N LYS A 213 5.80 -14.36 21.79
CA LYS A 213 5.18 -13.43 22.74
C LYS A 213 5.97 -12.12 22.82
N ILE A 214 5.41 -11.16 23.54
CA ILE A 214 5.97 -9.83 23.76
C ILE A 214 6.35 -9.73 25.23
N LYS A 215 7.62 -9.51 25.57
CA LYS A 215 8.02 -9.24 26.95
C LYS A 215 8.31 -7.76 27.09
N LEU A 216 7.56 -7.09 27.96
CA LEU A 216 7.76 -5.70 28.37
C LEU A 216 8.46 -5.69 29.73
N THR A 217 9.58 -4.98 29.79
CA THR A 217 10.32 -4.72 31.03
C THR A 217 10.52 -3.22 31.21
N THR A 218 10.30 -2.72 32.42
CA THR A 218 10.66 -1.40 32.92
C THR A 218 11.35 -1.59 34.27
N ASN A 219 11.72 -0.52 34.97
CA ASN A 219 12.30 -0.61 36.31
C ASN A 219 11.37 -1.33 37.31
N ASP A 220 10.05 -1.11 37.20
CA ASP A 220 9.06 -1.57 38.19
C ASP A 220 8.11 -2.65 37.64
N LEU A 221 8.26 -3.03 36.37
CA LEU A 221 7.35 -3.94 35.67
C LEU A 221 8.13 -4.93 34.82
N SER A 222 7.81 -6.21 34.94
CA SER A 222 8.19 -7.23 33.95
C SER A 222 6.97 -8.07 33.64
N LYS A 223 6.49 -8.04 32.39
CA LYS A 223 5.28 -8.73 31.98
C LYS A 223 5.39 -9.27 30.56
N VAL A 224 4.93 -10.50 30.38
CA VAL A 224 4.81 -11.15 29.08
C VAL A 224 3.35 -11.08 28.61
N PHE A 225 3.16 -10.66 27.37
CA PHE A 225 1.88 -10.59 26.66
C PHE A 225 1.88 -11.62 25.54
N SER A 226 0.79 -12.39 25.44
CA SER A 226 0.54 -13.32 24.33
C SER A 226 -0.30 -12.67 23.22
N ASN A 227 -0.84 -11.49 23.46
CA ASN A 227 -1.63 -10.71 22.50
C ASN A 227 -1.03 -9.32 22.29
N ARG A 228 -1.70 -8.50 21.48
CA ARG A 228 -1.28 -7.13 21.18
C ARG A 228 -1.04 -6.32 22.44
N LEU A 229 0.08 -5.61 22.44
CA LEU A 229 0.42 -4.59 23.41
C LEU A 229 0.16 -3.22 22.78
N TYR A 230 -0.50 -2.34 23.51
CA TYR A 230 -0.72 -0.96 23.14
C TYR A 230 0.00 -0.04 24.11
N ILE A 231 0.69 0.96 23.57
CA ILE A 231 1.35 2.02 24.33
C ILE A 231 0.83 3.34 23.78
N GLU A 232 0.01 4.02 24.56
CA GLU A 232 -0.72 5.23 24.19
C GLU A 232 -0.17 6.45 24.92
N GLY A 233 0.04 7.53 24.19
CA GLY A 233 0.49 8.81 24.72
C GLY A 233 1.20 9.64 23.67
N ASP A 234 1.70 10.79 24.10
CA ASP A 234 2.58 11.63 23.30
C ASP A 234 4.04 11.36 23.69
N GLY A 235 4.98 11.71 22.83
CA GLY A 235 6.39 11.67 23.23
C GLY A 235 6.98 10.27 23.37
N LEU A 236 6.54 9.30 22.56
CA LEU A 236 7.08 7.94 22.51
C LEU A 236 8.42 7.95 21.76
N ALA A 237 9.53 8.23 22.45
CA ALA A 237 10.85 8.31 21.84
C ALA A 237 11.45 6.90 21.66
N VAL A 238 11.47 6.37 20.44
CA VAL A 238 11.96 5.01 20.16
C VAL A 238 13.47 5.04 19.96
N THR A 239 14.23 4.77 21.02
CA THR A 239 15.69 4.93 21.08
C THR A 239 16.45 3.82 20.35
N SER A 240 15.81 2.66 20.16
CA SER A 240 16.36 1.52 19.40
C SER A 240 16.39 1.73 17.88
N ILE A 241 15.76 2.79 17.36
CA ILE A 241 15.76 3.13 15.93
C ILE A 241 16.66 4.34 15.68
N LYS A 242 17.53 4.22 14.66
CA LYS A 242 18.29 5.35 14.10
C LYS A 242 17.86 5.61 12.65
N ARG A 243 17.53 6.86 12.34
CA ARG A 243 17.06 7.26 10.99
C ARG A 243 18.12 8.01 10.18
N LEU A 244 18.92 8.81 10.87
CA LEU A 244 20.00 9.57 10.29
C LEU A 244 21.33 8.87 10.59
N THR A 245 22.25 8.88 9.63
CA THR A 245 23.55 8.22 9.73
C THR A 245 24.43 8.80 10.82
N ASP A 246 24.20 10.06 11.22
CA ASP A 246 24.90 10.76 12.29
C ASP A 246 24.26 10.54 13.68
N ASN A 247 23.16 9.77 13.77
CA ASN A 247 22.39 9.54 14.99
C ASN A 247 21.90 10.83 15.68
N SER A 248 21.79 11.95 14.95
CA SER A 248 21.43 13.27 15.50
C SER A 248 19.97 13.36 15.99
N MET A 249 19.14 12.37 15.68
CA MET A 249 17.74 12.33 16.06
C MET A 249 17.30 10.93 16.53
N THR A 250 16.54 10.93 17.63
CA THR A 250 15.68 9.82 18.02
C THR A 250 14.27 10.09 17.50
N PRO A 251 13.64 9.17 16.75
CA PRO A 251 12.28 9.34 16.28
C PRO A 251 11.30 9.30 17.46
N ILE A 252 10.45 10.32 17.55
CA ILE A 252 9.42 10.45 18.59
C ILE A 252 8.07 10.23 17.94
N TYR A 253 7.22 9.39 18.51
CA TYR A 253 5.87 9.11 18.01
C TYR A 253 4.81 9.61 18.99
N ASN A 254 3.61 9.87 18.48
CA ASN A 254 2.44 10.29 19.25
C ASN A 254 1.28 9.35 18.89
N GLY A 255 0.23 9.34 19.71
CA GLY A 255 -0.93 8.47 19.53
C GLY A 255 -0.72 7.11 20.17
N VAL A 256 -0.86 6.03 19.40
CA VAL A 256 -0.71 4.66 19.91
C VAL A 256 0.38 3.93 19.14
N LEU A 257 1.30 3.29 19.86
CA LEU A 257 2.15 2.23 19.32
C LEU A 257 1.52 0.88 19.67
N GLU A 258 1.09 0.17 18.63
CA GLU A 258 0.63 -1.22 18.70
C GLU A 258 1.81 -2.13 18.38
N ILE A 259 2.05 -3.13 19.24
CA ILE A 259 3.13 -4.10 19.09
C ILE A 259 2.53 -5.51 19.07
N THR A 260 2.93 -6.30 18.08
CA THR A 260 2.50 -7.69 17.91
C THR A 260 3.70 -8.60 17.62
N ALA A 261 3.73 -9.79 18.21
CA ALA A 261 4.75 -10.79 17.90
C ALA A 261 4.36 -11.62 16.65
N ASP A 262 5.33 -11.89 15.79
CA ASP A 262 5.20 -12.75 14.61
C ASP A 262 6.25 -13.87 14.67
N SER A 263 5.79 -15.08 14.97
CA SER A 263 6.67 -16.24 15.10
C SER A 263 7.38 -16.61 13.79
N SER A 264 6.76 -16.35 12.63
CA SER A 264 7.35 -16.69 11.32
C SER A 264 8.55 -15.81 10.96
N LYS A 265 8.59 -14.60 11.52
CA LYS A 265 9.72 -13.66 11.40
C LYS A 265 10.60 -13.67 12.65
N SER A 266 10.17 -14.38 13.68
CA SER A 266 10.76 -14.39 15.01
C SER A 266 11.02 -12.96 15.52
N GLY A 267 10.03 -12.08 15.38
CA GLY A 267 10.19 -10.64 15.66
C GLY A 267 8.88 -9.93 15.98
N LEU A 268 9.00 -8.66 16.32
CA LEU A 268 7.91 -7.75 16.69
C LEU A 268 7.58 -6.83 15.51
N LEU A 269 6.31 -6.77 15.13
CA LEU A 269 5.78 -5.73 14.26
C LEU A 269 5.31 -4.58 15.14
N MET A 270 5.78 -3.36 14.85
CA MET A 270 5.37 -2.13 15.52
C MET A 270 4.57 -1.26 14.54
N ILE A 271 3.37 -0.85 14.94
CA ILE A 271 2.47 -0.01 14.16
C ILE A 271 2.15 1.25 14.95
N ASN A 272 2.40 2.42 14.37
CA ASN A 272 1.94 3.69 14.93
C ASN A 272 0.56 4.04 14.37
N GLU A 273 -0.44 4.07 15.24
CA GLU A 273 -1.75 4.65 14.96
C GLU A 273 -1.81 6.09 15.45
N VAL A 274 -2.05 7.02 14.53
CA VAL A 274 -1.93 8.45 14.79
C VAL A 274 -2.94 9.24 13.94
N ASN A 275 -3.25 10.47 14.36
CA ASN A 275 -4.00 11.40 13.53
C ASN A 275 -3.27 11.66 12.20
N LEU A 276 -4.01 11.69 11.09
CA LEU A 276 -3.47 11.83 9.73
C LEU A 276 -2.67 13.13 9.57
N GLU A 277 -3.12 14.24 10.15
CA GLU A 277 -2.41 15.52 10.04
C GLU A 277 -1.11 15.50 10.85
N ASN A 278 -1.10 14.86 12.02
CA ASN A 278 0.12 14.67 12.81
C ASN A 278 1.12 13.72 12.13
N TYR A 279 0.63 12.73 11.39
CA TYR A 279 1.47 11.91 10.51
C TYR A 279 2.11 12.78 9.41
N LEU A 280 1.32 13.60 8.72
CA LEU A 280 1.80 14.44 7.62
C LEU A 280 2.83 15.49 8.04
N LYS A 281 2.72 16.05 9.27
CA LYS A 281 3.75 16.94 9.85
C LYS A 281 5.13 16.31 9.94
N LYS A 282 5.22 14.98 9.91
CA LYS A 282 6.48 14.22 9.91
C LYS A 282 6.76 13.51 8.59
N VAL A 283 5.85 13.54 7.62
CA VAL A 283 6.10 13.05 6.26
C VAL A 283 6.62 14.17 5.38
N VAL A 284 5.95 15.33 5.38
CA VAL A 284 6.33 16.46 4.53
C VAL A 284 7.79 16.89 4.71
N PRO A 285 8.30 17.11 5.93
CA PRO A 285 9.72 17.42 6.10
C PRO A 285 10.63 16.24 5.72
N SER A 286 10.18 15.00 5.96
CA SER A 286 10.93 13.79 5.60
C SER A 286 11.09 13.55 4.10
N GLU A 287 10.19 14.11 3.30
CA GLU A 287 10.12 13.94 1.85
C GLU A 287 10.68 15.14 1.08
N MET A 288 10.58 16.34 1.64
CA MET A 288 10.94 17.57 0.95
C MET A 288 11.66 18.56 1.88
N PRO A 289 12.69 19.29 1.40
CA PRO A 289 13.40 20.26 2.23
C PRO A 289 12.46 21.32 2.80
N ALA A 290 12.51 21.53 4.12
CA ALA A 290 11.68 22.53 4.81
C ALA A 290 11.94 23.98 4.36
N SER A 291 13.09 24.25 3.72
CA SER A 291 13.42 25.54 3.12
C SER A 291 12.62 25.88 1.85
N SER A 292 11.93 24.90 1.25
CA SER A 292 11.14 25.06 0.03
C SER A 292 10.04 26.13 0.17
N ALA A 293 9.56 26.65 -0.96
CA ALA A 293 8.46 27.61 -0.98
C ALA A 293 7.21 27.02 -0.30
N LEU A 294 6.43 27.86 0.39
CA LEU A 294 5.25 27.40 1.13
C LEU A 294 4.24 26.68 0.21
N GLU A 295 4.04 27.20 -1.00
CA GLU A 295 3.15 26.59 -2.00
C GLU A 295 3.64 25.21 -2.47
N THR A 296 4.95 24.98 -2.57
CA THR A 296 5.51 23.64 -2.82
C THR A 296 5.23 22.70 -1.65
N LEU A 297 5.44 23.16 -0.41
CA LEU A 297 5.17 22.34 0.78
C LEU A 297 3.69 22.01 0.91
N LYS A 298 2.78 22.92 0.51
CA LYS A 298 1.34 22.67 0.41
C LYS A 298 1.02 21.60 -0.64
N ALA A 299 1.64 21.67 -1.82
CA ALA A 299 1.50 20.64 -2.84
C ALA A 299 1.96 19.26 -2.32
N GLN A 300 3.12 19.20 -1.66
CA GLN A 300 3.62 17.96 -1.04
C GLN A 300 2.66 17.45 0.06
N ALA A 301 2.10 18.33 0.90
CA ALA A 301 1.14 17.94 1.93
C ALA A 301 -0.14 17.32 1.34
N ILE A 302 -0.69 17.93 0.29
CA ILE A 302 -1.88 17.40 -0.41
C ILE A 302 -1.56 16.07 -1.10
N ALA A 303 -0.44 15.97 -1.82
CA ALA A 303 -0.01 14.74 -2.46
C ALA A 303 0.18 13.62 -1.42
N ALA A 304 0.86 13.90 -0.31
CA ALA A 304 1.12 12.91 0.73
C ALA A 304 -0.14 12.45 1.48
N ARG A 305 -1.09 13.36 1.72
CA ARG A 305 -2.42 13.04 2.27
C ARG A 305 -3.20 12.14 1.33
N THR A 306 -3.19 12.49 0.04
CA THR A 306 -3.89 11.74 -1.00
C THR A 306 -3.31 10.35 -1.17
N TYR A 307 -1.98 10.22 -1.17
CA TYR A 307 -1.27 8.94 -1.19
C TYR A 307 -1.72 8.06 -0.02
N ALA A 308 -1.64 8.60 1.21
CA ALA A 308 -1.96 7.88 2.44
C ALA A 308 -3.41 7.35 2.44
N ILE A 309 -4.35 8.14 1.92
CA ILE A 309 -5.75 7.75 1.80
C ILE A 309 -5.95 6.74 0.67
N SER A 310 -5.31 6.94 -0.49
CA SER A 310 -5.38 5.99 -1.61
C SER A 310 -4.88 4.60 -1.21
N ASP A 311 -3.71 4.50 -0.55
CA ASP A 311 -3.16 3.21 -0.10
C ASP A 311 -4.02 2.57 1.01
N MET A 312 -4.59 3.38 1.91
CA MET A 312 -5.58 2.92 2.89
C MET A 312 -6.80 2.29 2.20
N LEU A 313 -7.37 2.96 1.21
CA LEU A 313 -8.54 2.48 0.46
C LEU A 313 -8.22 1.27 -0.42
N ALA A 314 -6.99 1.17 -0.92
CA ALA A 314 -6.51 0.02 -1.69
C ALA A 314 -6.31 -1.24 -0.84
N ASN A 315 -6.30 -1.13 0.50
CA ASN A 315 -6.03 -2.24 1.43
C ASN A 315 -4.70 -2.95 1.18
N ARG A 316 -3.69 -2.24 0.68
CA ARG A 316 -2.40 -2.81 0.25
C ARG A 316 -1.75 -3.70 1.33
N PHE A 317 -1.84 -3.28 2.58
CA PHE A 317 -1.23 -3.97 3.72
C PHE A 317 -2.24 -4.50 4.76
N ALA A 318 -3.50 -4.65 4.36
CA ALA A 318 -4.56 -5.01 5.30
C ALA A 318 -4.40 -6.42 5.92
N GLN A 319 -3.65 -7.31 5.28
CA GLN A 319 -3.28 -8.62 5.84
C GLN A 319 -2.27 -8.53 7.02
N TYR A 320 -1.57 -7.41 7.13
CA TYR A 320 -0.60 -7.13 8.19
C TYR A 320 -1.13 -6.09 9.19
N GLY A 321 -2.28 -5.47 8.90
CA GLY A 321 -3.01 -4.61 9.84
C GLY A 321 -2.61 -3.15 9.89
N TYR A 322 -1.91 -2.66 8.86
CA TYR A 322 -1.56 -1.24 8.68
C TYR A 322 -1.97 -0.73 7.29
N HIS A 323 -1.89 0.59 7.09
CA HIS A 323 -2.29 1.26 5.84
C HIS A 323 -1.10 1.59 4.95
N VAL A 324 0.01 2.00 5.55
CA VAL A 324 1.27 2.38 4.90
C VAL A 324 2.45 1.98 5.79
N ASP A 325 3.65 1.86 5.22
CA ASP A 325 4.90 1.80 6.01
C ASP A 325 5.59 3.17 6.07
N ASP A 326 6.66 3.27 6.84
CA ASP A 326 7.42 4.50 7.09
C ASP A 326 8.64 4.70 6.16
N SER A 327 8.75 3.88 5.11
CA SER A 327 9.88 3.83 4.18
C SER A 327 9.50 4.31 2.78
N GLN A 328 10.46 4.28 1.85
CA GLN A 328 10.23 4.58 0.43
C GLN A 328 9.30 3.59 -0.28
N ASN A 329 8.96 2.44 0.34
CA ASN A 329 7.93 1.54 -0.19
C ASN A 329 6.51 2.15 -0.06
N SER A 330 6.36 3.12 0.84
CA SER A 330 5.19 3.99 0.97
C SER A 330 5.63 5.46 0.95
N GLN A 331 5.76 6.09 2.12
CA GLN A 331 6.23 7.46 2.27
C GLN A 331 7.15 7.53 3.48
N VAL A 332 8.23 8.29 3.37
CA VAL A 332 9.20 8.40 4.46
C VAL A 332 8.56 9.17 5.62
N TYR A 333 8.52 8.54 6.79
CA TYR A 333 7.87 9.09 7.98
C TYR A 333 8.85 9.19 9.16
N ASN A 334 8.94 10.38 9.75
CA ASN A 334 9.65 10.62 11.00
C ASN A 334 11.17 10.34 10.90
N ASN A 335 11.77 10.65 9.73
CA ASN A 335 13.23 10.54 9.52
C ASN A 335 13.98 11.81 9.92
N ILE A 336 13.27 12.93 10.04
CA ILE A 336 13.75 14.23 10.51
C ILE A 336 12.71 14.87 11.43
N LYS A 337 13.13 15.88 12.19
CA LYS A 337 12.26 16.59 13.13
C LYS A 337 11.20 17.38 12.37
N GLU A 338 10.08 17.61 13.05
CA GLU A 338 9.05 18.52 12.57
C GLU A 338 9.62 19.94 12.43
N GLU A 339 9.28 20.61 11.33
CA GLU A 339 9.73 21.96 11.02
C GLU A 339 8.53 22.92 10.95
N PRO A 340 8.61 24.14 11.53
CA PRO A 340 7.47 25.06 11.61
C PRO A 340 6.80 25.35 10.26
N LYS A 341 7.60 25.55 9.20
CA LYS A 341 7.09 25.88 7.86
C LYS A 341 6.38 24.70 7.19
N THR A 342 6.86 23.47 7.42
CA THR A 342 6.17 22.27 6.90
C THR A 342 4.87 22.02 7.66
N THR A 343 4.85 22.29 8.97
CA THR A 343 3.65 22.22 9.80
C THR A 343 2.61 23.26 9.39
N GLU A 344 3.04 24.48 9.09
CA GLU A 344 2.19 25.52 8.51
C GLU A 344 1.53 25.05 7.21
N ALA A 345 2.30 24.45 6.29
CA ALA A 345 1.79 23.95 5.02
C ALA A 345 0.74 22.82 5.20
N VAL A 346 1.00 21.88 6.12
CA VAL A 346 0.05 20.80 6.44
C VAL A 346 -1.24 21.38 7.00
N ASN A 347 -1.15 22.29 7.97
CA ASN A 347 -2.32 22.91 8.60
C ASN A 347 -3.13 23.74 7.58
N ALA A 348 -2.45 24.50 6.71
CA ALA A 348 -3.08 25.32 5.68
C ALA A 348 -3.80 24.51 4.58
N THR A 349 -3.50 23.21 4.49
CA THR A 349 -4.11 22.28 3.51
C THR A 349 -4.86 21.14 4.19
N LYS A 350 -5.22 21.31 5.46
CA LYS A 350 -5.93 20.30 6.26
C LYS A 350 -7.16 19.81 5.50
N GLY A 351 -7.30 18.49 5.38
CA GLY A 351 -8.44 17.87 4.68
C GLY A 351 -8.40 17.96 3.14
N LEU A 352 -7.47 18.71 2.54
CA LEU A 352 -7.39 18.80 1.07
C LEU A 352 -6.67 17.59 0.48
N ILE A 353 -7.30 16.99 -0.54
CA ILE A 353 -6.78 15.89 -1.34
C ILE A 353 -6.92 16.19 -2.83
N ALA A 354 -6.11 15.52 -3.66
CA ALA A 354 -6.27 15.51 -5.10
C ALA A 354 -7.22 14.37 -5.52
N THR A 355 -8.19 14.70 -6.37
CA THR A 355 -9.19 13.77 -6.88
C THR A 355 -9.23 13.77 -8.41
N TYR A 356 -9.65 12.65 -8.99
CA TYR A 356 -10.02 12.54 -10.39
C TYR A 356 -11.39 11.88 -10.44
N GLN A 357 -12.37 12.57 -11.05
CA GLN A 357 -13.78 12.13 -11.07
C GLN A 357 -14.34 11.83 -9.66
N GLY A 358 -14.02 12.68 -8.68
CA GLY A 358 -14.51 12.57 -7.29
C GLY A 358 -13.90 11.43 -6.47
N LEU A 359 -12.90 10.71 -7.00
CA LEU A 359 -12.16 9.67 -6.28
C LEU A 359 -10.73 10.13 -6.01
N PRO A 360 -10.15 9.83 -4.83
CA PRO A 360 -8.74 10.12 -4.55
C PRO A 360 -7.83 9.52 -5.64
N ILE A 361 -6.85 10.29 -6.09
CA ILE A 361 -5.85 9.80 -7.05
C ILE A 361 -4.80 8.91 -6.38
N ASP A 362 -4.03 8.20 -7.20
CA ASP A 362 -2.77 7.60 -6.79
C ASP A 362 -1.69 8.68 -6.88
N ALA A 363 -1.47 9.40 -5.78
CA ALA A 363 -0.58 10.55 -5.73
C ALA A 363 0.91 10.14 -5.58
N LYS A 364 1.41 9.30 -6.50
CA LYS A 364 2.83 8.94 -6.55
C LYS A 364 3.69 10.19 -6.76
N TYR A 365 4.84 10.24 -6.11
CA TYR A 365 5.83 11.30 -6.26
C TYR A 365 7.24 10.71 -6.12
N TYR A 366 8.23 11.41 -6.66
CA TYR A 366 9.62 10.96 -6.67
C TYR A 366 10.57 12.17 -6.60
N SER A 367 11.86 11.94 -6.39
CA SER A 367 12.80 13.02 -6.06
C SER A 367 13.06 13.96 -7.24
N THR A 368 13.61 13.44 -8.34
CA THR A 368 14.13 14.28 -9.44
C THR A 368 13.78 13.66 -10.78
N SER A 369 13.31 14.44 -11.74
CA SER A 369 13.11 13.98 -13.13
C SER A 369 14.41 13.96 -13.94
N ALA A 370 14.44 13.20 -15.03
CA ALA A 370 15.51 13.26 -16.02
C ALA A 370 15.30 14.39 -17.05
N GLY A 371 14.34 15.29 -16.80
CA GLY A 371 13.76 16.22 -17.77
C GLY A 371 12.39 15.74 -18.26
N THR A 372 12.08 14.47 -18.08
CA THR A 372 10.82 13.82 -18.43
C THR A 372 10.29 12.99 -17.27
N GLY A 373 8.98 12.81 -17.20
CA GLY A 373 8.31 11.79 -16.39
C GLY A 373 8.03 10.52 -17.18
N ALA A 374 7.48 9.50 -16.53
CA ALA A 374 7.02 8.24 -17.13
C ALA A 374 5.51 8.06 -16.97
N ASN A 375 4.89 7.32 -17.89
CA ASN A 375 3.51 6.88 -17.71
C ASN A 375 3.42 5.84 -16.59
N TYR A 376 2.30 5.82 -15.85
CA TYR A 376 2.08 4.81 -14.81
C TYR A 376 2.28 3.37 -15.32
N ARG A 377 1.73 3.06 -16.50
CA ARG A 377 1.78 1.73 -17.11
C ARG A 377 3.15 1.26 -17.58
N GLU A 378 4.12 2.18 -17.68
CA GLU A 378 5.50 1.86 -18.09
C GLU A 378 6.37 1.46 -16.89
N ILE A 379 5.91 1.77 -15.68
CA ILE A 379 6.63 1.53 -14.42
C ILE A 379 5.91 0.48 -13.57
N TYR A 380 4.58 0.58 -13.47
CA TYR A 380 3.74 -0.29 -12.65
C TYR A 380 2.86 -1.17 -13.56
N PHE A 381 3.39 -2.34 -13.93
CA PHE A 381 2.68 -3.34 -14.73
C PHE A 381 2.95 -4.75 -14.19
N LYS A 382 2.07 -5.69 -14.53
CA LYS A 382 2.21 -7.11 -14.20
C LYS A 382 3.03 -7.82 -15.27
N ALA A 383 3.53 -9.01 -14.96
CA ALA A 383 4.34 -9.81 -15.89
C ALA A 383 3.64 -10.09 -17.25
N ASP A 384 2.30 -10.13 -17.27
CA ASP A 384 1.49 -10.26 -18.49
C ASP A 384 1.37 -8.94 -19.30
N GLY A 385 2.00 -7.86 -18.86
CA GLY A 385 1.95 -6.54 -19.47
C GLY A 385 0.73 -5.69 -19.08
N SER A 386 -0.21 -6.23 -18.31
CA SER A 386 -1.38 -5.47 -17.86
C SER A 386 -1.02 -4.46 -16.77
N SER A 387 -1.72 -3.32 -16.74
CA SER A 387 -1.54 -2.25 -15.77
C SER A 387 -2.89 -1.59 -15.46
N ASP A 388 -3.01 -1.01 -14.26
CA ASP A 388 -4.18 -0.24 -13.89
C ASP A 388 -4.26 1.05 -14.71
N ASN A 389 -5.47 1.42 -15.13
CA ASN A 389 -5.67 2.66 -15.85
C ASN A 389 -5.68 3.85 -14.88
N LYS A 390 -4.62 4.67 -14.93
CA LYS A 390 -4.48 5.91 -14.15
C LYS A 390 -4.35 7.12 -15.09
N PRO A 391 -5.47 7.68 -15.60
CA PRO A 391 -5.45 8.70 -16.65
C PRO A 391 -4.82 10.03 -16.22
N TYR A 392 -4.68 10.26 -14.92
CA TYR A 392 -4.00 11.43 -14.35
C TYR A 392 -2.48 11.24 -14.18
N LEU A 393 -1.94 10.02 -14.39
CA LEU A 393 -0.51 9.71 -14.32
C LEU A 393 0.06 9.39 -15.71
N THR A 394 0.06 10.41 -16.57
CA THR A 394 0.59 10.32 -17.93
C THR A 394 2.01 10.85 -18.00
N TYR A 395 2.68 10.51 -19.10
CA TYR A 395 3.91 11.15 -19.52
C TYR A 395 3.78 12.68 -19.51
N SER A 396 4.87 13.36 -19.15
CA SER A 396 5.04 14.81 -19.26
C SER A 396 6.50 15.15 -19.47
N SER A 397 6.76 16.09 -20.38
CA SER A 397 8.06 16.74 -20.51
C SER A 397 8.14 17.91 -19.55
N TYR A 398 9.26 18.02 -18.85
CA TYR A 398 9.61 19.15 -17.98
C TYR A 398 10.79 19.95 -18.55
N ILE A 399 11.22 19.63 -19.77
CA ILE A 399 12.25 20.37 -20.51
C ILE A 399 11.65 21.70 -20.95
N LEU A 400 12.40 22.79 -20.75
CA LEU A 400 11.97 24.14 -21.09
C LEU A 400 12.27 24.46 -22.56
N GLY A 401 11.32 25.11 -23.24
CA GLY A 401 11.43 25.48 -24.65
C GLY A 401 11.08 24.35 -25.62
N ASN A 402 11.35 24.57 -26.91
CA ASN A 402 11.10 23.57 -27.94
C ASN A 402 12.20 22.50 -27.90
N PHE A 403 11.83 21.29 -27.49
CA PHE A 403 12.74 20.16 -27.43
C PHE A 403 12.09 18.93 -28.07
N THR A 404 12.81 18.27 -28.99
CA THR A 404 12.37 17.00 -29.56
C THR A 404 13.05 15.88 -28.80
N LEU A 405 12.26 14.93 -28.29
CA LEU A 405 12.81 13.77 -27.59
C LEU A 405 13.58 12.85 -28.54
N PRO A 406 14.62 12.17 -28.04
CA PRO A 406 15.29 11.11 -28.76
C PRO A 406 14.35 10.00 -29.23
N SER A 407 14.65 9.45 -30.41
CA SER A 407 13.91 8.38 -31.08
C SER A 407 14.71 7.09 -31.27
N SER A 408 16.04 7.15 -31.06
CA SER A 408 16.96 6.00 -31.17
C SER A 408 17.83 5.85 -29.91
N GLU A 409 18.41 4.66 -29.70
CA GLU A 409 19.32 4.42 -28.57
C GLU A 409 20.58 5.31 -28.60
N GLU A 410 21.07 5.65 -29.79
CA GLU A 410 22.19 6.57 -29.96
C GLU A 410 21.82 7.99 -29.53
N GLU A 411 20.63 8.47 -29.92
CA GLU A 411 20.13 9.78 -29.49
C GLU A 411 19.85 9.81 -27.98
N TRP A 412 19.33 8.73 -27.39
CA TRP A 412 19.14 8.61 -25.94
C TRP A 412 20.47 8.62 -25.19
N LEU A 413 21.50 7.95 -25.71
CA LEU A 413 22.85 8.02 -25.15
C LEU A 413 23.39 9.45 -25.19
N GLY A 414 23.23 10.16 -26.31
CA GLY A 414 23.58 11.57 -26.44
C GLY A 414 22.82 12.45 -25.44
N PHE A 415 21.52 12.22 -25.26
CA PHE A 415 20.65 12.95 -24.33
C PHE A 415 21.10 12.82 -22.87
N TYR A 416 21.42 11.61 -22.41
CA TYR A 416 21.86 11.40 -21.03
C TYR A 416 23.30 11.86 -20.76
N LYS A 417 24.12 12.07 -21.81
CA LYS A 417 25.43 12.73 -21.69
C LYS A 417 25.33 14.24 -21.51
N ARG A 418 24.25 14.87 -21.97
CA ARG A 418 24.06 16.32 -21.92
C ARG A 418 23.73 16.83 -20.52
N LYS A 419 24.56 17.74 -20.01
CA LYS A 419 24.38 18.45 -18.72
C LYS A 419 23.76 19.84 -18.88
N ASP A 420 23.64 20.32 -20.12
CA ASP A 420 23.20 21.67 -20.50
C ASP A 420 21.68 21.77 -20.77
N ILE A 421 20.94 20.66 -20.62
CA ILE A 421 19.49 20.64 -20.84
C ILE A 421 18.80 21.44 -19.73
N SER A 422 18.07 22.48 -20.13
CA SER A 422 17.23 23.28 -19.22
C SER A 422 15.89 22.57 -18.99
N ALA A 423 15.62 22.19 -17.76
CA ALA A 423 14.37 21.56 -17.34
C ALA A 423 13.98 22.03 -15.94
N LEU A 424 12.75 21.74 -15.49
CA LEU A 424 12.35 22.05 -14.11
C LEU A 424 13.32 21.47 -13.08
N ASP A 425 13.87 20.29 -13.32
CA ASP A 425 14.76 19.62 -12.37
C ASP A 425 16.26 19.87 -12.60
N SER A 426 16.64 20.62 -13.65
CA SER A 426 18.03 20.64 -14.14
C SER A 426 19.05 21.26 -13.19
N SER A 427 18.61 21.98 -12.16
CA SER A 427 19.48 22.53 -11.10
C SER A 427 19.97 21.47 -10.11
N TYR A 428 19.32 20.30 -10.05
CA TYR A 428 19.57 19.28 -9.04
C TYR A 428 20.69 18.32 -9.42
N PRO A 429 21.55 17.90 -8.46
CA PRO A 429 22.72 17.08 -8.77
C PRO A 429 22.39 15.78 -9.50
N LEU A 430 21.31 15.10 -9.13
CA LEU A 430 20.91 13.82 -9.76
C LEU A 430 20.08 14.00 -11.03
N PHE A 431 19.89 15.22 -11.54
CA PHE A 431 19.29 15.44 -12.86
C PHE A 431 20.05 14.68 -13.97
N ARG A 432 21.38 14.60 -13.82
CA ARG A 432 22.26 13.73 -14.60
C ARG A 432 23.18 12.97 -13.67
N TRP A 433 23.54 11.77 -14.07
CA TRP A 433 24.53 10.96 -13.37
C TRP A 433 25.22 10.02 -14.35
N LYS A 434 26.43 9.58 -13.98
CA LYS A 434 27.18 8.55 -14.70
C LYS A 434 27.77 7.53 -13.73
N VAL A 435 27.81 6.27 -14.16
CA VAL A 435 28.50 5.18 -13.47
C VAL A 435 29.46 4.54 -14.47
N ASN A 436 30.73 4.40 -14.10
CA ASN A 436 31.69 3.63 -14.89
C ASN A 436 31.86 2.26 -14.24
N TYR A 437 31.54 1.20 -14.97
CA TYR A 437 31.50 -0.16 -14.46
C TYR A 437 32.41 -1.06 -15.30
N PRO A 438 33.53 -1.58 -14.76
CA PRO A 438 34.31 -2.57 -15.49
C PRO A 438 33.49 -3.84 -15.72
N ALA A 439 33.64 -4.45 -16.89
CA ALA A 439 32.79 -5.55 -17.34
C ALA A 439 32.83 -6.76 -16.41
N GLU A 440 34.01 -7.08 -15.85
CA GLU A 440 34.19 -8.16 -14.88
C GLU A 440 33.35 -7.93 -13.61
N ASP A 441 33.36 -6.71 -13.09
CA ASP A 441 32.66 -6.38 -11.84
C ASP A 441 31.15 -6.33 -12.06
N LEU A 442 30.73 -5.82 -13.22
CA LEU A 442 29.33 -5.82 -13.60
C LEU A 442 28.82 -7.24 -13.79
N THR A 443 29.65 -8.14 -14.34
CA THR A 443 29.34 -9.57 -14.43
C THR A 443 29.11 -10.17 -13.04
N LYS A 444 30.05 -9.98 -12.10
CA LYS A 444 29.89 -10.47 -10.70
C LYS A 444 28.64 -9.92 -10.04
N THR A 445 28.38 -8.62 -10.24
CA THR A 445 27.20 -7.94 -9.70
C THR A 445 25.92 -8.55 -10.26
N LEU A 446 25.82 -8.70 -11.58
CA LEU A 446 24.65 -9.28 -12.24
C LEU A 446 24.43 -10.74 -11.87
N SER A 447 25.48 -11.55 -11.71
CA SER A 447 25.35 -12.94 -11.26
C SER A 447 24.66 -13.05 -9.90
N LYS A 448 25.00 -12.16 -8.96
CA LYS A 448 24.35 -12.10 -7.64
C LYS A 448 22.93 -11.54 -7.75
N THR A 449 22.75 -10.37 -8.37
CA THR A 449 21.46 -9.66 -8.38
C THR A 449 20.41 -10.34 -9.25
N LEU A 450 20.78 -10.94 -10.39
CA LEU A 450 19.82 -11.66 -11.24
C LEU A 450 19.33 -12.94 -10.56
N SER A 451 20.17 -13.63 -9.78
CA SER A 451 19.75 -14.76 -8.95
C SER A 451 18.75 -14.33 -7.88
N GLU A 452 19.05 -13.24 -7.16
CA GLU A 452 18.12 -12.64 -6.18
C GLU A 452 16.78 -12.28 -6.83
N ILE A 453 16.81 -11.62 -8.00
CA ILE A 453 15.62 -11.18 -8.74
C ILE A 453 14.82 -12.38 -9.26
N HIS A 454 15.47 -13.41 -9.80
CA HIS A 454 14.82 -14.63 -10.28
C HIS A 454 14.03 -15.30 -9.15
N SER A 455 14.62 -15.40 -7.95
CA SER A 455 13.95 -16.00 -6.78
C SER A 455 12.64 -15.31 -6.38
N ARG A 456 12.53 -13.98 -6.59
CA ARG A 456 11.36 -13.18 -6.18
C ARG A 456 10.44 -12.75 -7.33
N SER A 457 10.92 -12.78 -8.57
CA SER A 457 10.27 -12.12 -9.71
C SER A 457 10.61 -12.78 -11.05
N ALA A 458 10.79 -14.12 -11.08
CA ALA A 458 11.06 -14.89 -12.30
C ALA A 458 10.09 -14.59 -13.46
N SER A 459 8.83 -14.24 -13.18
CA SER A 459 7.84 -13.91 -14.21
C SER A 459 8.16 -12.65 -15.03
N PHE A 460 9.07 -11.79 -14.56
CA PHE A 460 9.55 -10.61 -15.29
C PHE A 460 10.87 -10.86 -16.03
N MET A 461 11.35 -12.10 -16.04
CA MET A 461 12.65 -12.48 -16.58
C MET A 461 12.49 -13.55 -17.66
N THR A 462 13.19 -13.37 -18.77
CA THR A 462 13.35 -14.39 -19.81
C THR A 462 14.82 -14.76 -19.90
N ILE A 463 15.13 -16.05 -19.82
CA ILE A 463 16.50 -16.57 -19.82
C ILE A 463 16.65 -17.46 -21.05
N LYS A 464 17.69 -17.24 -21.84
CA LYS A 464 18.02 -18.06 -23.00
C LYS A 464 19.44 -18.59 -22.90
N VAL A 465 19.60 -19.88 -23.17
CA VAL A 465 20.89 -20.58 -23.31
C VAL A 465 20.87 -21.27 -24.67
N ASP A 466 21.91 -21.07 -25.49
CA ASP A 466 21.96 -21.55 -26.87
C ASP A 466 20.69 -21.22 -27.69
N ASN A 467 20.20 -19.98 -27.53
CA ASN A 467 18.97 -19.45 -28.14
C ASN A 467 17.67 -20.18 -27.75
N LYS A 468 17.69 -21.04 -26.72
CA LYS A 468 16.51 -21.72 -26.19
C LYS A 468 16.14 -21.15 -24.83
N GLU A 469 14.85 -20.88 -24.63
CA GLU A 469 14.36 -20.41 -23.34
C GLU A 469 14.44 -21.50 -22.28
N VAL A 470 14.93 -21.13 -21.10
CA VAL A 470 15.08 -22.01 -19.95
C VAL A 470 14.47 -21.35 -18.72
N SER A 471 13.98 -22.15 -17.78
CA SER A 471 13.37 -21.63 -16.54
C SER A 471 14.39 -21.27 -15.47
N ASN A 472 15.55 -21.94 -15.46
CA ASN A 472 16.57 -21.78 -14.44
C ASN A 472 17.67 -20.84 -14.93
N LEU A 473 18.15 -19.96 -14.05
CA LEU A 473 19.29 -19.10 -14.32
C LEU A 473 20.58 -19.94 -14.28
N PRO A 474 21.35 -20.03 -15.37
CA PRO A 474 22.65 -20.70 -15.35
C PRO A 474 23.67 -19.84 -14.58
N GLU A 475 24.82 -20.43 -14.26
CA GLU A 475 26.00 -19.63 -13.92
C GLU A 475 26.36 -18.73 -15.10
N LEU A 476 26.54 -17.44 -14.85
CA LEU A 476 26.75 -16.43 -15.90
C LEU A 476 28.25 -16.19 -16.10
N ASN A 477 28.71 -16.33 -17.34
CA ASN A 477 30.08 -16.03 -17.75
C ASN A 477 30.25 -14.53 -18.04
N ASN A 478 31.29 -14.14 -18.78
CA ASN A 478 31.57 -12.73 -19.08
C ASN A 478 30.40 -12.03 -19.77
N LEU A 479 30.03 -10.86 -19.25
CA LEU A 479 29.08 -9.96 -19.90
C LEU A 479 29.69 -9.39 -21.18
N LYS A 480 29.05 -9.68 -22.31
CA LYS A 480 29.47 -9.18 -23.64
C LYS A 480 28.80 -7.88 -24.00
N GLU A 481 27.50 -7.76 -23.75
CA GLU A 481 26.70 -6.64 -24.26
C GLU A 481 25.48 -6.38 -23.38
N ILE A 482 25.03 -5.12 -23.37
CA ILE A 482 23.77 -4.71 -22.76
C ILE A 482 22.94 -4.04 -23.86
N LYS A 483 21.72 -4.54 -24.09
CA LYS A 483 20.77 -3.94 -25.05
C LYS A 483 19.53 -3.46 -24.33
N ILE A 484 19.11 -2.24 -24.66
CA ILE A 484 17.79 -1.75 -24.25
C ILE A 484 16.81 -2.22 -25.32
N LEU A 485 15.86 -3.07 -24.93
CA LEU A 485 14.91 -3.68 -25.85
C LEU A 485 13.63 -2.84 -25.98
N LYS A 486 13.28 -2.10 -24.92
CA LYS A 486 12.07 -1.28 -24.90
C LYS A 486 12.24 -0.08 -23.97
N ARG A 487 11.79 1.09 -24.44
CA ARG A 487 11.66 2.31 -23.65
C ARG A 487 10.20 2.76 -23.55
N GLY A 488 9.92 3.51 -22.48
CA GLY A 488 8.72 4.32 -22.37
C GLY A 488 8.85 5.63 -23.12
N GLU A 489 7.74 6.34 -23.25
CA GLU A 489 7.64 7.63 -23.95
C GLU A 489 8.60 8.68 -23.38
N GLY A 490 8.85 8.65 -22.07
CA GLY A 490 9.79 9.54 -21.40
C GLY A 490 11.25 9.10 -21.43
N GLY A 491 11.58 7.98 -22.07
CA GLY A 491 12.94 7.46 -22.17
C GLY A 491 13.38 6.54 -21.04
N ASN A 492 12.49 6.21 -20.09
CA ASN A 492 12.75 5.18 -19.10
C ASN A 492 12.86 3.79 -19.76
N VAL A 493 13.78 2.97 -19.27
CA VAL A 493 13.97 1.59 -19.73
C VAL A 493 12.85 0.72 -19.16
N ILE A 494 12.09 0.08 -20.05
CA ILE A 494 11.02 -0.88 -19.68
C ILE A 494 11.55 -2.31 -19.69
N THR A 495 12.38 -2.63 -20.70
CA THR A 495 12.98 -3.97 -20.88
C THR A 495 14.43 -3.83 -21.31
N ILE A 496 15.32 -4.55 -20.63
CA ILE A 496 16.76 -4.62 -20.89
C ILE A 496 17.18 -6.07 -21.13
N SER A 497 18.21 -6.29 -21.94
CA SER A 497 18.83 -7.58 -22.19
C SER A 497 20.31 -7.53 -21.80
N TYR A 498 20.71 -8.45 -20.93
CA TYR A 498 22.09 -8.72 -20.57
C TYR A 498 22.57 -9.94 -21.35
N ILE A 499 23.54 -9.74 -22.26
CA ILE A 499 24.07 -10.78 -23.13
C ILE A 499 25.43 -11.20 -22.59
N PHE A 500 25.49 -12.42 -22.06
CA PHE A 500 26.69 -13.07 -21.57
C PHE A 500 27.26 -14.02 -22.64
N GLU A 501 28.44 -14.57 -22.39
CA GLU A 501 29.06 -15.56 -23.27
C GLU A 501 28.22 -16.83 -23.49
N ASN A 502 27.48 -17.24 -22.46
CA ASN A 502 26.75 -18.50 -22.41
C ASN A 502 25.23 -18.34 -22.24
N ALA A 503 24.73 -17.12 -22.05
CA ALA A 503 23.32 -16.88 -21.81
C ALA A 503 22.88 -15.46 -22.21
N GLU A 504 21.60 -15.28 -22.49
CA GLU A 504 20.94 -13.98 -22.57
C GLU A 504 19.87 -13.90 -21.48
N VAL A 505 19.89 -12.84 -20.68
CA VAL A 505 18.89 -12.58 -19.64
C VAL A 505 18.17 -11.27 -19.95
N GLN A 506 16.90 -11.37 -20.33
CA GLN A 506 16.02 -10.22 -20.52
C GLN A 506 15.25 -9.96 -19.22
N LEU A 507 15.18 -8.69 -18.83
CA LEU A 507 14.55 -8.27 -17.59
C LEU A 507 13.64 -7.07 -17.82
N SER A 508 12.44 -7.11 -17.26
CA SER A 508 11.45 -6.03 -17.37
C SER A 508 11.05 -5.44 -16.02
N GLY A 509 10.66 -4.16 -16.06
CA GLY A 509 10.10 -3.42 -14.93
C GLY A 509 11.15 -2.68 -14.09
N ASP A 510 10.82 -1.44 -13.69
CA ASP A 510 11.72 -0.54 -12.94
C ASP A 510 12.27 -1.17 -11.66
N GLY A 511 11.40 -1.84 -10.90
CA GLY A 511 11.74 -2.53 -9.64
C GLY A 511 12.63 -3.76 -9.79
N ASN A 512 12.96 -4.17 -11.02
CA ASN A 512 13.91 -5.22 -11.32
C ASN A 512 15.15 -4.68 -12.02
N ILE A 513 14.97 -3.75 -12.97
CA ILE A 513 16.06 -3.17 -13.75
C ILE A 513 17.01 -2.37 -12.87
N ARG A 514 16.51 -1.42 -12.05
CA ARG A 514 17.39 -0.60 -11.21
C ARG A 514 18.17 -1.44 -10.20
N PRO A 515 17.55 -2.40 -9.46
CA PRO A 515 18.28 -3.23 -8.52
C PRO A 515 19.18 -4.30 -9.15
N SER A 516 19.03 -4.59 -10.46
CA SER A 516 19.95 -5.52 -11.13
C SER A 516 21.36 -4.95 -11.26
N ILE A 517 21.50 -3.62 -11.32
CA ILE A 517 22.80 -2.93 -11.36
C ILE A 517 22.99 -2.18 -10.03
N LYS A 518 23.70 -2.82 -9.09
CA LYS A 518 24.02 -2.23 -7.79
C LYS A 518 25.35 -1.48 -7.82
N CYS A 519 25.41 -0.34 -7.15
CA CYS A 519 26.61 0.44 -6.89
C CYS A 519 27.00 0.28 -5.41
N LEU A 520 27.15 -0.96 -4.96
CA LEU A 520 27.54 -1.33 -3.59
C LEU A 520 28.78 -2.21 -3.62
N ASP A 521 29.70 -1.93 -2.72
CA ASP A 521 31.01 -2.58 -2.67
C ASP A 521 30.88 -4.10 -2.45
N GLU A 522 29.86 -4.55 -1.70
CA GLU A 522 29.61 -5.97 -1.42
C GLU A 522 29.27 -6.80 -2.68
N TYR A 523 28.71 -6.15 -3.72
CA TYR A 523 28.32 -6.82 -4.95
C TYR A 523 29.48 -6.90 -5.95
N ALA A 524 30.21 -5.79 -6.09
CA ALA A 524 31.35 -5.66 -7.02
C ALA A 524 32.71 -6.05 -6.40
N GLU A 525 32.76 -6.28 -5.08
CA GLU A 525 33.97 -6.54 -4.28
C GLU A 525 34.98 -5.37 -4.24
N LYS A 526 34.58 -4.21 -4.78
CA LYS A 526 35.31 -2.95 -4.73
C LYS A 526 34.38 -1.76 -4.97
N PRO A 527 34.84 -0.53 -4.69
CA PRO A 527 34.03 0.66 -4.88
C PRO A 527 33.58 0.94 -6.31
N ILE A 528 32.27 1.08 -6.50
CA ILE A 528 31.66 1.57 -7.73
C ILE A 528 31.10 2.96 -7.47
N PHE A 529 31.66 3.96 -8.16
CA PHE A 529 31.28 5.35 -7.97
C PHE A 529 30.21 5.80 -8.95
N LEU A 530 29.18 6.44 -8.42
CA LEU A 530 28.25 7.27 -9.15
C LEU A 530 28.73 8.72 -9.13
N TYR A 531 28.82 9.35 -10.29
CA TYR A 531 29.14 10.77 -10.41
C TYR A 531 27.87 11.53 -10.78
N ASP A 532 27.52 12.56 -10.02
CA ASP A 532 26.34 13.38 -10.29
C ASP A 532 26.61 14.46 -11.38
N ALA A 533 25.62 15.29 -11.69
CA ALA A 533 25.73 16.32 -12.72
C ALA A 533 26.90 17.30 -12.46
N LYS A 534 27.31 17.47 -11.19
CA LYS A 534 28.43 18.31 -10.76
C LYS A 534 29.76 17.54 -10.69
N ASP A 535 29.80 16.33 -11.26
CA ASP A 535 30.93 15.39 -11.20
C ASP A 535 31.35 15.01 -9.76
N LYS A 536 30.44 15.15 -8.78
CA LYS A 536 30.71 14.70 -7.42
C LYS A 536 30.53 13.18 -7.33
N ALA A 537 31.60 12.49 -6.95
CA ALA A 537 31.60 11.05 -6.73
C ALA A 537 30.82 10.65 -5.46
N ARG A 538 30.09 9.55 -5.55
CA ARG A 538 29.32 8.92 -4.47
C ARG A 538 29.55 7.42 -4.53
N SER A 539 30.10 6.83 -3.47
CA SER A 539 30.20 5.38 -3.29
C SER A 539 28.99 4.83 -2.54
N ASN A 540 28.80 3.52 -2.59
CA ASN A 540 27.74 2.81 -1.88
C ASN A 540 26.34 3.42 -2.07
N PHE A 541 26.03 3.82 -3.31
CA PHE A 541 24.78 4.52 -3.64
C PHE A 541 23.55 3.58 -3.60
N GLY A 542 23.75 2.26 -3.60
CA GLY A 542 22.66 1.28 -3.61
C GLY A 542 22.40 0.73 -5.01
N SER A 543 21.24 1.04 -5.57
CA SER A 543 20.87 0.69 -6.96
C SER A 543 21.02 1.89 -7.89
N LEU A 544 20.87 1.72 -9.21
CA LEU A 544 20.79 2.87 -10.11
C LEU A 544 19.71 3.88 -9.67
N PRO A 545 19.97 5.20 -9.75
CA PRO A 545 19.03 6.22 -9.29
C PRO A 545 17.65 6.12 -9.95
N SER A 546 17.59 5.77 -11.23
CA SER A 546 16.37 5.69 -12.02
C SER A 546 16.53 4.69 -13.17
N SER A 547 15.43 4.35 -13.84
CA SER A 547 15.44 3.61 -15.12
C SER A 547 15.65 4.52 -16.33
N PHE A 548 15.90 5.82 -16.14
CA PHE A 548 16.17 6.77 -17.22
C PHE A 548 17.67 6.80 -17.50
N PHE A 549 18.14 5.84 -18.29
CA PHE A 549 19.55 5.74 -18.65
C PHE A 549 19.79 5.16 -20.04
N ALA A 550 21.02 5.29 -20.50
CA ALA A 550 21.59 4.61 -21.65
C ALA A 550 22.96 4.03 -21.27
N VAL A 551 23.39 3.03 -22.03
CA VAL A 551 24.64 2.31 -21.78
C VAL A 551 25.56 2.46 -22.98
N GLU A 552 26.82 2.76 -22.71
CA GLU A 552 27.91 2.80 -23.69
C GLU A 552 28.95 1.75 -23.29
N LYS A 553 29.24 0.80 -24.18
CA LYS A 553 30.38 -0.09 -24.01
C LYS A 553 31.63 0.61 -24.55
N LYS A 554 32.65 0.79 -23.70
CA LYS A 554 33.94 1.36 -24.07
C LYS A 554 35.05 0.47 -23.54
N ASP A 555 35.83 -0.12 -24.45
CA ASP A 555 36.86 -1.10 -24.14
C ASP A 555 36.28 -2.24 -23.28
N ASN A 556 36.85 -2.46 -22.09
CA ASN A 556 36.38 -3.45 -21.11
C ASN A 556 35.46 -2.86 -20.02
N ASN A 557 34.78 -1.73 -20.31
CA ASN A 557 33.88 -1.06 -19.37
C ASN A 557 32.50 -0.83 -19.99
N PHE A 558 31.48 -0.79 -19.13
CA PHE A 558 30.16 -0.29 -19.40
C PHE A 558 29.99 1.05 -18.67
N ILE A 559 29.81 2.12 -19.43
CA ILE A 559 29.52 3.44 -18.89
C ILE A 559 28.01 3.67 -19.00
N ILE A 560 27.37 3.85 -17.85
CA ILE A 560 25.93 4.07 -17.76
C ILE A 560 25.72 5.56 -17.52
N TYR A 561 25.06 6.23 -18.47
CA TYR A 561 24.66 7.63 -18.35
C TYR A 561 23.16 7.68 -18.10
N GLY A 562 22.73 8.40 -17.08
CA GLY A 562 21.32 8.53 -16.79
C GLY A 562 20.95 9.87 -16.19
N GLY A 563 19.69 10.00 -15.82
CA GLY A 563 19.16 11.19 -15.18
C GLY A 563 18.01 10.91 -14.24
N GLY A 564 17.73 11.87 -13.36
CA GLY A 564 16.69 11.76 -12.36
C GLY A 564 17.00 10.76 -11.24
N PHE A 565 16.13 10.78 -10.23
CA PHE A 565 16.17 9.90 -9.07
C PHE A 565 14.75 9.51 -8.65
N GLY A 566 14.47 8.21 -8.68
CA GLY A 566 13.16 7.63 -8.44
C GLY A 566 12.49 7.12 -9.72
N HIS A 567 11.21 6.76 -9.60
CA HIS A 567 10.48 6.01 -10.61
C HIS A 567 9.89 6.87 -11.75
N GLY A 568 9.84 8.21 -11.60
CA GLY A 568 9.43 9.11 -12.69
C GLY A 568 7.92 9.30 -12.87
N VAL A 569 7.07 8.72 -12.01
CA VAL A 569 5.60 8.76 -12.15
C VAL A 569 4.99 9.77 -11.19
N GLY A 570 4.15 10.67 -11.69
CA GLY A 570 3.48 11.69 -10.89
C GLY A 570 4.40 12.88 -10.58
N MET A 571 4.39 13.37 -9.34
CA MET A 571 5.05 14.62 -9.00
C MET A 571 6.56 14.47 -8.79
N SER A 572 7.35 15.23 -9.55
CA SER A 572 8.76 15.43 -9.23
C SER A 572 8.88 16.45 -8.10
N GLN A 573 9.41 16.03 -6.94
CA GLN A 573 9.56 16.88 -5.75
C GLN A 573 10.39 18.12 -6.08
N TYR A 574 11.52 17.93 -6.77
CA TYR A 574 12.40 19.03 -7.11
C TYR A 574 11.91 19.90 -8.27
N GLY A 575 11.19 19.32 -9.22
CA GLY A 575 10.43 20.09 -10.21
C GLY A 575 9.39 21.00 -9.55
N ALA A 576 8.67 20.50 -8.55
CA ALA A 576 7.72 21.27 -7.75
C ALA A 576 8.41 22.38 -6.93
N VAL A 577 9.62 22.14 -6.42
CA VAL A 577 10.43 23.16 -5.74
C VAL A 577 10.77 24.31 -6.69
N GLU A 578 11.23 24.03 -7.91
CA GLU A 578 11.53 25.08 -8.90
C GLU A 578 10.27 25.86 -9.34
N MET A 579 9.12 25.19 -9.45
CA MET A 579 7.85 25.88 -9.70
C MET A 579 7.47 26.82 -8.55
N GLY A 580 7.58 26.37 -7.31
CA GLY A 580 7.29 27.22 -6.15
C GLY A 580 8.25 28.39 -6.00
N LYS A 581 9.53 28.25 -6.39
CA LYS A 581 10.47 29.37 -6.48
C LYS A 581 10.03 30.45 -7.48
N LYS A 582 9.31 30.05 -8.53
CA LYS A 582 8.71 30.96 -9.52
C LYS A 582 7.36 31.56 -9.06
N GLY A 583 6.88 31.18 -7.87
CA GLY A 583 5.64 31.70 -7.29
C GLY A 583 4.38 30.93 -7.66
N GLU A 584 4.52 29.76 -8.31
CA GLU A 584 3.38 28.91 -8.68
C GLU A 584 2.62 28.42 -7.44
N LYS A 585 1.29 28.35 -7.55
CA LYS A 585 0.40 27.89 -6.48
C LYS A 585 0.31 26.37 -6.44
N TYR A 586 -0.02 25.81 -5.27
CA TYR A 586 -0.03 24.36 -5.06
C TYR A 586 -0.92 23.60 -6.04
N ASP A 587 -2.05 24.17 -6.45
CA ASP A 587 -3.01 23.58 -7.38
C ASP A 587 -2.46 23.52 -8.81
N THR A 588 -1.73 24.55 -9.23
CA THR A 588 -1.02 24.62 -10.51
C THR A 588 0.16 23.64 -10.53
N ILE A 589 0.92 23.58 -9.43
CA ILE A 589 1.98 22.59 -9.25
C ILE A 589 1.40 21.18 -9.40
N LEU A 590 0.36 20.84 -8.64
CA LEU A 590 -0.23 19.50 -8.67
C LEU A 590 -0.82 19.17 -10.06
N ASN A 591 -1.54 20.09 -10.71
CA ASN A 591 -2.07 19.86 -12.07
C ASN A 591 -0.99 19.73 -13.15
N THR A 592 0.22 20.26 -12.91
CA THR A 592 1.36 20.05 -13.80
C THR A 592 1.77 18.58 -13.84
N PHE A 593 1.75 17.91 -12.69
CA PHE A 593 2.20 16.53 -12.53
C PHE A 593 1.09 15.48 -12.56
N TYR A 594 -0.13 15.87 -12.19
CA TYR A 594 -1.31 15.01 -12.18
C TYR A 594 -2.38 15.63 -13.09
N LYS A 595 -2.61 15.05 -14.28
CA LYS A 595 -3.45 15.72 -15.29
C LYS A 595 -4.94 15.63 -14.96
N GLY A 596 -5.63 16.76 -15.06
CA GLY A 596 -7.09 16.84 -14.96
C GLY A 596 -7.63 16.58 -13.56
N ILE A 597 -6.83 16.83 -12.53
CA ILE A 597 -7.25 16.62 -11.14
C ILE A 597 -8.00 17.85 -10.60
N THR A 598 -8.79 17.59 -9.57
CA THR A 598 -9.40 18.62 -8.73
C THR A 598 -8.89 18.51 -7.30
N ILE A 599 -8.92 19.62 -6.56
CA ILE A 599 -8.60 19.61 -5.13
C ILE A 599 -9.90 19.68 -4.34
N GLU A 600 -10.15 18.70 -3.49
CA GLU A 600 -11.38 18.57 -2.70
C GLU A 600 -11.08 18.43 -1.20
N SER A 601 -11.99 18.90 -0.35
CA SER A 601 -11.91 18.66 1.10
C SER A 601 -12.69 17.41 1.49
N ILE A 602 -12.08 16.55 2.30
CA ILE A 602 -12.72 15.35 2.84
C ILE A 602 -13.33 15.52 4.23
N TYR A 603 -13.04 16.62 4.92
CA TYR A 603 -13.65 17.01 6.20
C TYR A 603 -13.42 18.49 6.52
#